data_AF-A0A0X3U2Z6-F1
#
_entry.id   AF-A0A0X3U2Z6-F1
#
_cell.length_a   1.000
_cell.length_b   1.000
_cell.length_c   1.000
_cell.angle_alpha   90.00
_cell.angle_beta   90.00
_cell.angle_gamma   90.00
#
_symmetry.space_group_name_H-M   'P 1'
#
loop_
_entity.id
_entity.type
_entity.pdbx_description
1 polymer ?
#
loop_
_entity_poly.entity_id
_entity_poly.type
_entity_poly.pdbx_seq_one_letter_code
_entity_poly.pdbx_strand_id
1 'polypeptide(L)'
;MAEILTKSCAHNICDGGSIFFVVVFVTLTVQSHRYVVSTSTSGMELSDVVVHGKHIWEIHSCINCHSLHGEGAYLAPELENVMTPWGVQDSPEDAFDILKGWIESQPNGIAAQPQLSDEPDVQQALRDLVLAVYG
;
A
#
# COMPACT_ATOMS: atom_id res chain seq x y z
N MET A 1 9.91 -51.15 6.23
CA MET A 1 9.11 -49.90 6.10
C MET A 1 7.66 -50.26 6.36
N ALA A 2 6.95 -49.53 7.22
CA ALA A 2 5.51 -49.73 7.35
C ALA A 2 4.85 -49.52 5.98
N GLU A 3 4.02 -50.45 5.50
CA GLU A 3 3.41 -50.41 4.16
C GLU A 3 2.62 -49.12 3.85
N ILE A 4 2.29 -48.35 4.89
CA ILE A 4 1.51 -47.11 4.83
C ILE A 4 2.38 -45.90 4.44
N LEU A 5 3.68 -45.92 4.76
CA LEU A 5 4.61 -44.80 4.56
C LEU A 5 5.58 -45.10 3.41
N THR A 6 5.04 -45.24 2.20
CA THR A 6 5.82 -45.42 0.98
C THR A 6 6.11 -44.07 0.29
N LYS A 7 7.17 -44.01 -0.51
CA LYS A 7 7.51 -42.82 -1.31
C LYS A 7 6.36 -42.38 -2.23
N SER A 8 5.64 -43.34 -2.83
CA SER A 8 4.51 -43.05 -3.71
C SER A 8 3.31 -42.47 -2.94
N CYS A 9 3.04 -42.97 -1.73
CA CYS A 9 2.00 -42.41 -0.86
C CYS A 9 2.31 -40.94 -0.52
N ALA A 10 3.55 -40.64 -0.13
CA ALA A 10 3.98 -39.27 0.14
C ALA A 10 3.85 -38.35 -1.08
N HIS A 11 4.25 -38.82 -2.27
CA HIS A 11 4.12 -38.04 -3.52
C HIS A 11 2.66 -37.72 -3.84
N ASN A 12 1.77 -38.70 -3.72
CA ASN A 12 0.34 -38.51 -4.00
C ASN A 12 -0.33 -37.56 -2.99
N ILE A 13 0.09 -37.59 -1.72
CA ILE A 13 -0.39 -36.65 -0.69
C ILE A 13 0.11 -35.23 -0.99
N CYS A 14 1.39 -35.08 -1.34
CA CYS A 14 1.95 -33.79 -1.73
C CYS A 14 1.22 -33.22 -2.95
N ASP A 15 1.15 -33.98 -4.05
CA ASP A 15 0.53 -33.50 -5.30
C ASP A 15 -0.98 -33.27 -5.14
N GLY A 16 -1.69 -34.23 -4.55
CA GLY A 16 -3.13 -34.15 -4.35
C GLY A 16 -3.51 -33.04 -3.38
N GLY A 17 -2.76 -32.90 -2.28
CA GLY A 17 -2.92 -31.83 -1.31
C GLY A 17 -2.64 -30.46 -1.92
N SER A 18 -1.54 -30.31 -2.67
CA SER A 18 -1.22 -29.07 -3.37
C SER A 18 -2.30 -28.67 -4.37
N ILE A 19 -2.77 -29.59 -5.23
CA ILE A 19 -3.84 -29.30 -6.19
C ILE A 19 -5.13 -28.90 -5.45
N PHE A 20 -5.49 -29.63 -4.39
CA PHE A 20 -6.66 -29.32 -3.58
C PHE A 20 -6.58 -27.91 -2.98
N PHE A 21 -5.47 -27.57 -2.31
CA PHE A 21 -5.31 -26.26 -1.69
C PHE A 21 -5.17 -25.13 -2.70
N VAL A 22 -4.61 -25.39 -3.89
CA VAL A 22 -4.61 -24.41 -5.00
C VAL A 22 -6.04 -24.11 -5.45
N VAL A 23 -6.89 -25.13 -5.63
CA VAL A 23 -8.30 -24.93 -6.01
C VAL A 23 -9.07 -24.16 -4.92
N VAL A 24 -8.87 -24.51 -3.66
CA VAL A 24 -9.45 -23.77 -2.52
C VAL A 24 -8.97 -22.34 -2.50
N PHE A 25 -7.67 -22.10 -2.66
CA PHE A 25 -7.09 -20.76 -2.68
C PHE A 25 -7.69 -19.91 -3.79
N VAL A 26 -7.77 -20.41 -5.04
CA VAL A 26 -8.40 -19.69 -6.16
C VAL A 26 -9.86 -19.36 -5.86
N THR A 27 -10.61 -20.30 -5.29
CA THR A 27 -12.01 -20.07 -4.91
C THR A 27 -12.14 -18.93 -3.90
N LEU A 28 -11.31 -18.95 -2.85
CA LEU A 28 -11.26 -17.89 -1.85
C LEU A 28 -10.77 -16.57 -2.43
N THR A 29 -9.78 -16.56 -3.34
CA THR A 29 -9.32 -15.35 -4.03
C THR A 29 -10.45 -14.69 -4.81
N VAL A 30 -11.24 -15.46 -5.58
CA VAL A 30 -12.38 -14.93 -6.33
C VAL A 30 -13.44 -14.36 -5.38
N GLN A 31 -13.75 -15.07 -4.29
CA GLN A 31 -14.69 -14.59 -3.28
C GLN A 31 -14.20 -13.29 -2.63
N SER A 32 -12.93 -13.24 -2.22
CA SER A 32 -12.30 -12.07 -1.60
C SER A 32 -12.27 -10.89 -2.58
N HIS A 33 -11.87 -11.10 -3.83
CA HIS A 33 -11.88 -10.05 -4.85
C HIS A 33 -13.27 -9.43 -5.02
N ARG A 34 -14.32 -10.28 -5.11
CA ARG A 34 -15.70 -9.79 -5.20
C ARG A 34 -16.10 -8.98 -3.98
N TYR A 35 -15.75 -9.45 -2.78
CA TYR A 35 -16.02 -8.73 -1.53
C TYR A 35 -15.30 -7.37 -1.48
N VAL A 36 -14.06 -7.30 -1.97
CA VAL A 36 -13.29 -6.06 -2.01
C VAL A 36 -13.97 -5.01 -2.88
N VAL A 37 -14.27 -5.37 -4.13
CA VAL A 37 -14.86 -4.43 -5.10
C VAL A 37 -16.33 -4.08 -4.81
N SER A 38 -17.07 -4.93 -4.08
CA SER A 38 -18.49 -4.70 -3.81
C SER A 38 -18.84 -4.19 -2.42
N THR A 39 -17.95 -4.38 -1.43
CA THR A 39 -18.31 -4.18 -0.02
C THR A 39 -17.24 -3.46 0.79
N SER A 40 -15.99 -3.94 0.81
CA SER A 40 -14.98 -3.35 1.71
C SER A 40 -14.51 -1.97 1.26
N THR A 41 -14.52 -1.72 -0.06
CA THR A 41 -14.04 -0.46 -0.65
C THR A 41 -15.16 0.31 -1.37
N SER A 42 -16.39 -0.20 -1.37
CA SER A 42 -17.52 0.32 -2.14
C SER A 42 -18.03 1.71 -1.73
N GLY A 43 -17.53 2.27 -0.64
CA GLY A 43 -17.86 3.62 -0.15
C GLY A 43 -16.87 4.71 -0.56
N MET A 44 -15.73 4.35 -1.17
CA MET A 44 -14.74 5.30 -1.68
C MET A 44 -14.68 5.17 -3.20
N GLU A 45 -15.09 6.23 -3.90
CA GLU A 45 -14.92 6.29 -5.36
C GLU A 45 -13.42 6.31 -5.68
N LEU A 46 -12.93 5.30 -6.41
CA LEU A 46 -11.60 5.36 -7.02
C LEU A 46 -11.65 6.33 -8.20
N SER A 47 -11.56 7.61 -7.91
CA SER A 47 -11.43 8.65 -8.93
C SER A 47 -10.09 8.54 -9.66
N ASP A 48 -10.00 9.12 -10.86
CA ASP A 48 -8.75 9.18 -11.63
C ASP A 48 -7.61 9.84 -10.85
N VAL A 49 -7.97 10.77 -9.97
CA VAL A 49 -7.12 11.50 -9.03
C VAL A 49 -6.46 10.50 -8.06
N VAL A 50 -7.24 9.67 -7.35
CA VAL A 50 -6.72 8.60 -6.47
C VAL A 50 -5.80 7.62 -7.22
N VAL A 51 -6.19 7.21 -8.44
CA VAL A 51 -5.37 6.31 -9.27
C VAL A 51 -4.03 6.97 -9.64
N HIS A 52 -4.04 8.25 -9.98
CA HIS A 52 -2.83 9.00 -10.28
C HIS A 52 -1.92 9.12 -9.05
N GLY A 53 -2.49 9.44 -7.87
CA GLY A 53 -1.74 9.47 -6.61
C GLY A 53 -1.07 8.13 -6.30
N LYS A 54 -1.75 7.00 -6.55
CA LYS A 54 -1.16 5.65 -6.43
C LYS A 54 0.04 5.44 -7.36
N HIS A 55 -0.03 5.89 -8.61
CA HIS A 55 1.13 5.79 -9.51
C HIS A 55 2.32 6.60 -9.02
N ILE A 56 2.08 7.79 -8.46
CA ILE A 56 3.14 8.63 -7.93
C ILE A 56 3.80 7.95 -6.71
N TRP A 57 2.99 7.39 -5.81
CA TRP A 57 3.45 6.56 -4.68
C TRP A 57 4.38 5.43 -5.13
N GLU A 58 4.03 4.75 -6.21
CA GLU A 58 4.80 3.63 -6.77
C GLU A 58 6.09 4.09 -7.45
N ILE A 59 6.04 5.12 -8.30
CA ILE A 59 7.21 5.61 -9.05
C ILE A 59 8.29 6.15 -8.09
N HIS A 60 7.88 6.82 -7.01
CA HIS A 60 8.81 7.39 -6.03
C HIS A 60 9.15 6.41 -4.90
N SER A 61 8.64 5.18 -5.00
CA SER A 61 8.93 4.11 -4.05
C SER A 61 8.74 4.54 -2.60
N CYS A 62 7.67 5.29 -2.32
CA CYS A 62 7.38 5.80 -0.97
C CYS A 62 7.33 4.64 0.05
N ILE A 63 6.85 3.48 -0.40
CA ILE A 63 6.80 2.20 0.32
C ILE A 63 8.17 1.66 0.79
N ASN A 64 9.29 2.11 0.20
CA ASN A 64 10.63 1.69 0.62
C ASN A 64 11.12 2.44 1.87
N CYS A 65 10.42 3.50 2.28
CA CYS A 65 10.67 4.20 3.54
C CYS A 65 9.49 4.07 4.51
N HIS A 66 8.26 4.19 3.99
CA HIS A 66 7.02 4.16 4.74
C HIS A 66 6.35 2.78 4.69
N SER A 67 5.41 2.56 5.60
CA SER A 67 4.41 1.51 5.47
C SER A 67 3.04 2.09 5.11
N LEU A 68 2.23 1.29 4.42
CA LEU A 68 0.83 1.56 4.09
C LEU A 68 0.00 0.32 4.46
N HIS A 69 -0.96 0.45 5.37
CA HIS A 69 -1.68 -0.67 5.97
C HIS A 69 -0.75 -1.71 6.65
N GLY A 70 0.38 -1.24 7.20
CA GLY A 70 1.36 -2.10 7.87
C GLY A 70 2.29 -2.88 6.93
N GLU A 71 2.17 -2.72 5.61
CA GLU A 71 3.07 -3.29 4.61
C GLU A 71 4.04 -2.22 4.10
N GLY A 72 5.32 -2.56 3.90
CA GLY A 72 6.34 -1.64 3.40
C GLY A 72 7.61 -1.65 4.25
N ALA A 73 8.22 -0.49 4.41
CA ALA A 73 9.42 -0.32 5.22
C ALA A 73 9.14 0.33 6.57
N TYR A 74 10.15 0.29 7.44
CA TYR A 74 10.06 0.75 8.84
C TYR A 74 10.99 1.93 9.14
N LEU A 75 11.40 2.67 8.11
CA LEU A 75 12.31 3.81 8.26
C LEU A 75 11.54 5.09 8.63
N ALA A 76 10.35 5.25 8.08
CA ALA A 76 9.48 6.40 8.26
C ALA A 76 8.09 5.95 8.76
N PRO A 77 7.24 6.88 9.24
CA PRO A 77 5.93 6.53 9.81
C PRO A 77 4.98 5.82 8.82
N GLU A 78 4.04 5.06 9.37
CA GLU A 78 2.88 4.51 8.65
C GLU A 78 1.98 5.64 8.11
N LEU A 79 1.45 5.47 6.89
CA LEU A 79 0.73 6.51 6.18
C LEU A 79 -0.78 6.25 5.97
N GLU A 80 -1.29 5.04 6.25
CA GLU A 80 -2.74 4.74 6.16
C GLU A 80 -3.58 5.74 6.95
N ASN A 81 -3.16 6.06 8.17
CA ASN A 81 -3.93 6.87 9.12
C ASN A 81 -3.32 8.25 9.36
N VAL A 82 -2.40 8.73 8.51
CA VAL A 82 -1.68 10.00 8.73
C VAL A 82 -2.60 11.22 8.79
N MET A 83 -3.76 11.15 8.13
CA MET A 83 -4.76 12.22 8.13
C MET A 83 -5.48 12.37 9.48
N THR A 84 -5.60 11.28 10.27
CA THR A 84 -6.28 11.28 11.58
C THR A 84 -5.56 12.11 12.64
N PRO A 85 -4.24 11.94 12.92
CA PRO A 85 -3.53 12.78 13.87
C PRO A 85 -3.36 14.23 13.37
N TRP A 86 -3.40 14.46 12.06
CA TRP A 86 -3.46 15.82 11.49
C TRP A 86 -4.84 16.46 11.63
N GLY A 87 -5.90 15.70 11.94
CA GLY A 87 -7.25 16.19 12.16
C GLY A 87 -7.95 16.68 10.90
N VAL A 88 -7.53 16.19 9.72
CA VAL A 88 -7.99 16.65 8.40
C VAL A 88 -8.77 15.59 7.62
N GLN A 89 -9.16 14.48 8.26
CA GLN A 89 -9.90 13.39 7.62
C GLN A 89 -11.26 13.83 7.04
N ASP A 90 -11.84 14.90 7.55
CA ASP A 90 -13.15 15.41 7.14
C ASP A 90 -13.05 16.60 6.16
N SER A 91 -11.83 17.07 5.85
CA SER A 91 -11.59 18.25 5.01
C SER A 91 -10.50 17.99 3.97
N PRO A 92 -10.92 17.66 2.73
CA PRO A 92 -10.05 17.54 1.56
C PRO A 92 -9.04 18.66 1.38
N GLU A 93 -9.51 19.91 1.46
CA GLU A 93 -8.69 21.10 1.23
C GLU A 93 -7.64 21.29 2.34
N ASP A 94 -8.00 21.06 3.61
CA ASP A 94 -7.04 21.17 4.71
C ASP A 94 -6.00 20.04 4.64
N ALA A 95 -6.40 18.84 4.25
CA ALA A 95 -5.49 17.72 4.04
C ALA A 95 -4.48 18.00 2.93
N PHE A 96 -4.93 18.62 1.82
CA PHE A 96 -4.05 19.10 0.75
C PHE A 96 -3.02 20.08 1.29
N ASP A 97 -3.47 21.13 1.99
CA ASP A 97 -2.61 22.22 2.44
C ASP A 97 -1.57 21.75 3.47
N ILE A 98 -1.98 20.88 4.40
CA ILE A 98 -1.05 20.26 5.36
C ILE A 98 -0.02 19.37 4.65
N LEU A 99 -0.47 18.49 3.75
CA LEU A 99 0.42 17.58 3.03
C LEU A 99 1.42 18.35 2.17
N LYS A 100 0.94 19.38 1.45
CA LYS A 100 1.77 20.27 0.65
C LYS A 100 2.81 20.98 1.50
N GLY A 101 2.40 21.62 2.58
CA GLY A 101 3.30 22.31 3.50
C GLY A 101 4.33 21.36 4.11
N TRP A 102 3.94 20.12 4.42
CA TRP A 102 4.86 19.11 4.92
C TRP A 102 5.91 18.71 3.88
N ILE A 103 5.50 18.42 2.65
CA ILE A 103 6.40 18.09 1.53
C ILE A 103 7.38 19.24 1.25
N GLU A 104 6.89 20.47 1.15
CA GLU A 104 7.71 21.65 0.85
C GLU A 104 8.71 21.98 1.99
N SER A 105 8.46 21.48 3.20
CA SER A 105 9.38 21.60 4.33
C SER A 105 10.48 20.54 4.36
N GLN A 106 10.43 19.55 3.44
CA GLN A 106 11.46 18.53 3.32
C GLN A 106 12.55 18.93 2.31
N PRO A 107 13.81 18.50 2.51
CA PRO A 107 14.34 17.87 3.73
C PRO A 107 14.42 18.86 4.89
N ASN A 108 14.23 18.37 6.12
CA ASN A 108 14.22 19.23 7.31
C ASN A 108 15.62 19.51 7.88
N GLY A 109 16.66 18.84 7.36
CA GLY A 109 18.07 19.09 7.70
C GLY A 109 18.50 18.64 9.10
N ILE A 110 17.64 17.91 9.83
CA ILE A 110 17.97 17.39 11.16
C ILE A 110 18.90 16.18 11.01
N ALA A 111 20.18 16.35 11.34
CA ALA A 111 21.26 15.39 11.04
C ALA A 111 21.05 13.95 11.56
N ALA A 112 20.25 13.76 12.62
CA ALA A 112 19.99 12.44 13.20
C ALA A 112 18.72 11.74 12.65
N GLN A 113 17.99 12.39 11.74
CA GLN A 113 16.72 11.89 11.20
C GLN A 113 16.88 11.43 9.75
N PRO A 114 16.20 10.34 9.34
CA PRO A 114 16.02 10.02 7.93
C PRO A 114 15.43 11.23 7.20
N GLN A 115 15.97 11.55 6.01
CA GLN A 115 15.53 12.68 5.21
C GLN A 115 14.84 12.19 3.95
N LEU A 116 13.79 12.92 3.55
CA LEU A 116 13.25 12.78 2.21
C LEU A 116 14.25 13.35 1.21
N SER A 117 14.35 12.73 0.02
CA SER A 117 15.28 13.18 -1.02
C SER A 117 14.94 14.60 -1.49
N ASP A 118 15.98 15.41 -1.70
CA ASP A 118 15.92 16.75 -2.27
C ASP A 118 16.07 16.76 -3.80
N GLU A 119 16.11 15.59 -4.42
CA GLU A 119 16.21 15.47 -5.88
C GLU A 119 15.02 16.16 -6.57
N PRO A 120 15.24 16.97 -7.63
CA PRO A 120 14.19 17.81 -8.23
C PRO A 120 12.98 17.03 -8.76
N ASP A 121 13.21 15.80 -9.23
CA ASP A 121 12.16 14.90 -9.73
C ASP A 121 11.27 14.37 -8.60
N VAL A 122 11.86 13.98 -7.47
CA VAL A 122 11.13 13.58 -6.26
C VAL A 122 10.27 14.73 -5.75
N GLN A 123 10.84 15.93 -5.68
CA GLN A 123 10.12 17.13 -5.25
C GLN A 123 8.98 17.51 -6.20
N GLN A 124 9.17 17.34 -7.51
CA GLN A 124 8.11 17.56 -8.48
C GLN A 124 6.99 16.56 -8.32
N ALA A 125 7.32 15.29 -8.15
CA ALA A 125 6.32 14.26 -8.01
C ALA A 125 5.52 14.36 -6.73
N LEU A 126 6.12 14.79 -5.63
CA LEU A 126 5.38 15.05 -4.40
C LEU A 126 4.37 16.21 -4.58
N ARG A 127 4.70 17.22 -5.39
CA ARG A 127 3.74 18.25 -5.80
C ARG A 127 2.65 17.67 -6.69
N ASP A 128 3.01 16.79 -7.62
CA ASP A 128 2.05 16.08 -8.46
C ASP A 128 1.14 15.18 -7.60
N LEU A 129 1.64 14.55 -6.54
CA LEU A 129 0.87 13.73 -5.59
C LEU A 129 -0.17 14.60 -4.88
N VAL A 130 0.27 15.74 -4.36
CA VAL A 130 -0.57 16.72 -3.70
C VAL A 130 -1.69 17.19 -4.64
N LEU A 131 -1.36 17.54 -5.89
CA LEU A 131 -2.36 17.89 -6.91
C LEU A 131 -3.26 16.70 -7.28
N ALA A 132 -2.72 15.50 -7.34
CA ALA A 132 -3.43 14.27 -7.66
C ALA A 132 -4.27 13.72 -6.51
N VAL A 133 -4.32 14.36 -5.35
CA VAL A 133 -5.25 13.94 -4.29
C VAL A 133 -6.48 14.87 -4.26
N TYR A 134 -6.40 16.09 -4.83
CA TYR A 134 -7.45 17.11 -4.67
C TYR A 134 -7.73 18.04 -5.88
N GLY A 135 -7.05 17.85 -7.02
CA GLY A 135 -7.23 18.61 -8.27
C GLY A 135 -8.20 18.00 -9.26
#